data_AF-A0A536C3S2-F1
#
_entry.id   AF-A0A536C3S2-F1
#
_cell.length_a   1.000
_cell.length_b   1.000
_cell.length_c   1.000
_cell.angle_alpha   90.00
_cell.angle_beta   90.00
_cell.angle_gamma   90.00
#
_symmetry.space_group_name_H-M   'P 1'
#
loop_
_entity.id
_entity.type
_entity.pdbx_description
1 polymer ?
#
loop_
_entity_poly.entity_id
_entity_poly.type
_entity_poly.pdbx_seq_one_letter_code
_entity_poly.pdbx_strand_id
1 'polypeptide(L)' 'MKTNPPPPTCDQCKQMPRWERINGPDQSVRLDDGREVTRRGQVWVCTHCGHQVPVSFEAWT' A
#
# COMPACT_ATOMS: atom_id res chain seq x y z
N MET A 1 -9.98 -6.57 -14.73
CA MET A 1 -10.36 -6.63 -13.30
C MET A 1 -10.10 -5.28 -12.68
N LYS A 2 -11.10 -4.69 -11.99
CA LYS A 2 -10.95 -3.41 -11.31
C LYS A 2 -10.28 -3.65 -9.95
N THR A 3 -9.19 -2.93 -9.69
CA THR A 3 -8.52 -2.97 -8.38
C THR A 3 -9.37 -2.24 -7.35
N ASN A 4 -9.59 -2.87 -6.20
CA ASN A 4 -10.22 -2.22 -5.07
C ASN A 4 -9.32 -1.11 -4.52
N PRO A 5 -9.90 0.05 -4.15
CA PRO A 5 -9.14 1.11 -3.51
C PRO A 5 -8.56 0.62 -2.17
N PRO A 6 -7.45 1.23 -1.70
CA PRO A 6 -6.96 0.98 -0.36
C PRO A 6 -7.96 1.48 0.69
N PRO A 7 -7.88 0.99 1.93
CA PRO A 7 -8.70 1.52 3.02
C PRO A 7 -8.37 3.00 3.28
N PRO A 8 -9.35 3.82 3.68
CA PRO A 8 -9.13 5.26 3.89
C PRO A 8 -8.18 5.56 5.07
N THR A 9 -8.12 4.65 6.04
CA THR A 9 -7.29 4.75 7.24
C THR A 9 -6.37 3.52 7.32
N CYS A 10 -5.12 3.73 7.74
CA CYS A 10 -4.21 2.63 8.01
C CYS A 10 -4.56 1.97 9.35
N ASP A 11 -4.78 0.65 9.35
CA ASP A 11 -5.11 -0.06 10.59
C ASP A 11 -3.94 -0.05 11.59
N GLN A 12 -2.70 0.01 11.12
CA GLN A 12 -1.53 -0.05 12.00
C GLN A 12 -1.24 1.28 12.70
N CYS A 13 -1.23 2.41 11.99
CA CYS A 13 -0.93 3.72 12.60
C CYS A 13 -2.17 4.57 12.90
N LYS A 14 -3.38 4.10 12.51
CA LYS A 14 -4.66 4.79 12.68
C LYS A 14 -4.71 6.19 12.04
N GLN A 15 -3.78 6.50 11.14
CA GLN A 15 -3.74 7.73 10.35
C GLN A 15 -4.45 7.54 9.01
N MET A 16 -4.79 8.65 8.35
CA MET A 16 -5.22 8.68 6.94
C MET A 16 -4.01 8.98 6.05
N PRO A 17 -3.23 7.97 5.61
CA PRO A 17 -2.03 8.22 4.84
C PRO A 17 -2.35 8.45 3.36
N ARG A 18 -1.32 8.81 2.60
CA ARG A 18 -1.30 8.49 1.17
C ARG A 18 -0.93 7.01 1.03
N TRP A 19 -1.55 6.34 0.07
CA TRP A 19 -1.23 4.96 -0.24
C TRP A 19 -0.45 4.90 -1.55
N GLU A 20 0.72 4.29 -1.52
CA GLU A 20 1.51 4.02 -2.72
C GLU A 20 1.25 2.59 -3.17
N ARG A 21 0.91 2.41 -4.46
CA ARG A 21 0.70 1.08 -5.02
C ARG A 21 2.02 0.51 -5.50
N ILE A 22 2.33 -0.68 -5.01
CA ILE A 22 3.46 -1.48 -5.47
C ILE A 22 2.95 -2.63 -6.33
N ASN A 23 3.66 -2.89 -7.42
CA ASN A 23 3.40 -4.02 -8.31
C ASN A 23 4.72 -4.53 -8.91
N GLY A 24 5.30 -5.57 -8.31
CA GLY A 24 6.53 -6.16 -8.83
C GLY A 24 7.32 -6.98 -7.81
N PRO A 25 8.48 -7.53 -8.19
CA PRO A 25 9.30 -8.38 -7.33
C PRO A 25 9.85 -7.60 -6.13
N ASP A 26 10.41 -6.41 -6.35
CA ASP A 26 10.93 -5.51 -5.32
C ASP A 26 10.76 -4.07 -5.80
N GLN A 27 10.10 -3.21 -5.02
CA GLN A 27 10.01 -1.77 -5.26
C GLN A 27 10.21 -1.02 -3.94
N SER A 28 10.97 0.07 -4.01
CA SER A 28 11.16 0.98 -2.88
C SER A 28 10.08 2.05 -2.84
N VAL A 29 9.49 2.25 -1.66
CA VAL A 29 8.57 3.35 -1.35
C VAL A 29 9.25 4.28 -0.36
N ARG A 30 9.21 5.58 -0.66
CA ARG A 30 9.70 6.60 0.27
C ARG A 30 8.56 7.06 1.16
N LEU A 31 8.76 6.91 2.47
CA LEU A 31 7.84 7.32 3.50
C LEU A 31 7.90 8.83 3.72
N ASP A 32 6.86 9.38 4.34
CA ASP A 32 6.72 10.81 4.61
C ASP A 32 7.81 11.34 5.57
N ASP A 33 8.36 10.47 6.41
CA ASP A 33 9.49 10.79 7.32
C ASP A 33 10.88 10.67 6.65
N GLY A 34 10.91 10.41 5.34
CA GLY A 34 12.14 10.27 4.56
C GLY A 34 12.77 8.89 4.59
N ARG A 35 12.25 7.93 5.37
CA ARG A 35 12.71 6.53 5.31
C ARG A 35 12.30 5.90 3.99
N GLU A 36 13.06 4.92 3.55
CA GLU A 36 12.72 4.10 2.40
C GLU A 36 12.42 2.66 2.85
N VAL A 37 11.35 2.08 2.30
CA VAL A 37 11.00 0.68 2.55
C VAL A 37 10.83 -0.08 1.24
N THR A 38 11.49 -1.23 1.13
CA THR A 38 11.31 -2.13 -0.01
C THR A 38 10.15 -3.08 0.23
N ARG A 39 9.28 -3.25 -0.78
CA ARG A 39 8.10 -4.11 -0.74
C ARG A 39 8.01 -4.96 -2.00
N ARG A 40 7.35 -6.10 -1.88
CA ARG A 40 7.23 -7.12 -2.92
C ARG A 40 5.77 -7.46 -3.17
N GLY A 41 5.47 -7.89 -4.39
CA GLY A 41 4.13 -8.32 -4.81
C GLY A 41 3.21 -7.17 -5.22
N GLN A 42 1.90 -7.38 -5.09
CA GLN A 42 0.87 -6.37 -5.34
C GLN A 42 0.24 -5.93 -4.02
N VAL A 43 0.70 -4.79 -3.51
CA VAL A 43 0.28 -4.23 -2.23
C VAL A 43 0.08 -2.73 -2.31
N TRP A 44 -0.73 -2.20 -1.41
CA TRP A 44 -0.75 -0.78 -1.06
C TRP A 44 0.13 -0.55 0.16
N VAL A 45 0.98 0.47 0.13
CA VAL A 45 1.91 0.83 1.20
C VAL A 45 1.51 2.16 1.80
N CYS A 46 1.34 2.20 3.12
CA CYS A 46 1.08 3.41 3.88
C CYS A 46 2.34 4.28 3.89
N THR A 47 2.28 5.49 3.32
CA THR A 47 3.46 6.40 3.29
C THR A 47 3.85 6.91 4.68
N HIS A 48 2.95 6.86 5.66
CA HIS A 48 3.24 7.33 7.01
C HIS A 48 4.01 6.31 7.87
N CYS A 49 3.71 5.02 7.74
CA CYS A 49 4.30 3.99 8.63
C CYS A 49 4.90 2.78 7.91
N GLY A 50 4.74 2.68 6.58
CA GLY A 50 5.25 1.57 5.78
C GLY A 50 4.45 0.26 5.91
N HIS A 51 3.30 0.27 6.60
CA HIS A 51 2.38 -0.87 6.65
C HIS A 51 1.87 -1.21 5.25
N GLN A 52 1.72 -2.51 4.97
CA GLN A 52 1.25 -3.00 3.67
C GLN A 52 -0.14 -3.64 3.81
N VAL A 53 -1.00 -3.39 2.83
CA VAL A 53 -2.26 -4.14 2.66
C VAL A 53 -2.30 -4.75 1.25
N PRO A 54 -2.74 -6.00 1.11
CA PRO A 54 -2.77 -6.67 -0.19
C PRO A 54 -3.76 -5.98 -1.13
N VAL A 55 -3.38 -5.90 -2.41
CA VAL A 55 -4.30 -5.44 -3.46
C VAL A 55 -5.36 -6.52 -3.69
N SER A 56 -6.63 -6.14 -3.62
CA SER A 56 -7.76 -7.00 -3.97
C SER A 56 -8.44 -6.54 -5.25
N PHE A 57 -9.18 -7.43 -5.90
CA PHE A 57 -9.91 -7.15 -7.14
C PHE A 57 -11.36 -7.57 -6.99
N GLU A 58 -12.28 -6.81 -7.59
CA GLU A 58 -13.64 -7.30 -7.80
C GLU A 58 -13.60 -8.37 -8.90
N ALA A 59 -13.91 -9.61 -8.52
CA ALA A 59 -14.16 -10.69 -9.45
C ALA A 59 -15.66 -10.69 -9.77
N TRP A 60 -16.00 -10.38 -11.02
CA TRP A 60 -17.34 -10.63 -11.54
C TRP A 60 -17.41 -12.14 -11.83
N THR A 61 -18.10 -12.91 -11.00
CA THR A 61 -18.56 -14.27 -11.33
C THR A 61 -19.86 -14.21 -12.09
#